data_AF-A0A6I9UEH1-F1
#
_entry.id   AF-A0A6I9UEH1-F1
#
_cell.length_a   1.000
_cell.length_b   1.000
_cell.length_c   1.000
_cell.angle_alpha   90.00
_cell.angle_beta   90.00
_cell.angle_gamma   90.00
#
_symmetry.space_group_name_H-M   'P 1'
#
loop_
_entity.id
_entity.type
_entity.pdbx_description
1 polymer ?
#
loop_
_entity_poly.entity_id
_entity_poly.type
_entity_poly.pdbx_seq_one_letter_code
_entity_poly.pdbx_strand_id
1 'polypeptide(L)'
;MASNSLSSSSNSSSSSWTPKQNKQFEKALAVYDKDTPDRWQNIARAVGGKSAEEVKRHYEILVEDLKHIESGNYPFPNYRTNGNSR
;
A
#
# COMPACT_ATOMS: atom_id res chain seq x y z
N MET A 1 -13.88 42.26 3.17
CA MET A 1 -12.46 42.19 3.60
C MET A 1 -12.37 40.98 4.53
N ALA A 2 -11.95 39.82 3.98
CA ALA A 2 -10.67 39.15 4.26
C ALA A 2 -10.66 38.47 5.66
N SER A 3 -10.42 37.17 5.87
CA SER A 3 -9.89 36.10 5.02
C SER A 3 -10.26 34.73 5.64
N ASN A 4 -10.52 33.72 4.80
CA ASN A 4 -10.50 32.31 5.20
C ASN A 4 -9.08 31.93 5.63
N SER A 5 -8.93 31.42 6.85
CA SER A 5 -7.64 30.91 7.35
C SER A 5 -7.29 29.62 6.62
N LEU A 6 -6.31 29.74 5.73
CA LEU A 6 -5.61 28.65 5.05
C LEU A 6 -4.82 27.88 6.12
N SER A 7 -5.39 26.79 6.64
CA SER A 7 -4.60 25.86 7.44
C SER A 7 -3.57 25.22 6.54
N SER A 8 -2.34 25.61 6.79
CA SER A 8 -1.16 25.35 5.98
C SER A 8 -0.67 23.93 6.20
N SER A 9 -0.50 23.21 5.09
CA SER A 9 0.69 22.41 4.80
C SER A 9 1.27 21.54 5.93
N SER A 10 0.76 20.33 6.09
CA SER A 10 1.65 19.17 6.19
C SER A 10 1.64 18.47 4.83
N ASN A 11 2.50 18.96 3.94
CA ASN A 11 2.91 18.21 2.76
C ASN A 11 3.73 17.01 3.27
N SER A 12 3.05 16.01 3.86
CA SER A 12 3.57 14.66 3.90
C SER A 12 3.65 14.25 2.45
N SER A 13 4.83 14.43 1.88
CA SER A 13 5.30 13.82 0.64
C SER A 13 5.33 12.29 0.79
N SER A 14 4.22 11.68 1.21
CA SER A 14 3.90 10.31 0.84
C SER A 14 3.69 10.37 -0.66
N SER A 15 4.79 10.21 -1.41
CA SER A 15 4.74 10.04 -2.85
C SER A 15 3.73 8.92 -3.10
N SER A 16 2.53 9.27 -3.59
CA SER A 16 1.45 8.31 -3.76
C SER A 16 1.95 7.18 -4.66
N TRP A 17 1.68 5.93 -4.28
CA TRP A 17 2.09 4.80 -5.09
C TRP A 17 1.20 4.70 -6.32
N THR A 18 1.80 4.82 -7.49
CA THR A 18 1.06 4.59 -8.73
C THR A 18 0.76 3.09 -8.90
N PRO A 19 -0.30 2.71 -9.63
CA PRO A 19 -0.60 1.29 -9.89
C PRO A 19 0.58 0.55 -10.55
N LYS A 20 1.32 1.24 -11.42
CA LYS A 20 2.53 0.69 -12.07
C LYS A 20 3.63 0.40 -11.06
N GLN A 21 3.92 1.34 -10.15
CA GLN A 21 4.91 1.15 -9.09
C GLN A 21 4.49 0.05 -8.13
N ASN A 22 3.22 -0.01 -7.74
CA ASN A 22 2.72 -1.07 -6.85
C ASN A 22 2.89 -2.45 -7.50
N LYS A 23 2.57 -2.58 -8.79
CA LYS A 23 2.79 -3.83 -9.55
C LYS A 23 4.27 -4.20 -9.63
N GLN A 24 5.17 -3.24 -9.77
CA GLN A 24 6.62 -3.50 -9.76
C GLN A 24 7.10 -3.91 -8.36
N PHE A 25 6.55 -3.30 -7.32
CA PHE A 25 6.85 -3.63 -5.92
C PHE A 25 6.44 -5.05 -5.58
N GLU A 26 5.23 -5.48 -5.93
CA GLU A 26 4.76 -6.86 -5.71
C GLU A 26 5.65 -7.88 -6.44
N LYS A 27 6.02 -7.60 -7.70
CA LYS A 27 6.96 -8.43 -8.45
C LYS A 27 8.33 -8.49 -7.78
N ALA A 28 8.83 -7.36 -7.29
CA ALA A 28 10.12 -7.30 -6.62
C ALA A 28 10.10 -8.04 -5.27
N LEU A 29 8.98 -8.02 -4.52
CA LEU A 29 8.82 -8.83 -3.31
C LEU A 29 8.90 -10.34 -3.58
N ALA A 30 8.45 -10.79 -4.76
CA ALA A 30 8.54 -12.19 -5.17
C ALA A 30 9.96 -12.61 -5.56
N VAL A 31 10.81 -11.67 -5.99
CA VAL A 31 12.20 -11.91 -6.37
C VAL A 31 13.14 -11.79 -5.17
N TYR A 32 12.93 -10.77 -4.33
CA TYR A 32 13.73 -10.47 -3.16
C TYR A 32 12.97 -10.91 -1.91
N ASP A 33 13.28 -12.12 -1.46
CA ASP A 33 12.70 -12.73 -0.27
C ASP A 33 13.21 -12.08 1.03
N LYS A 34 12.80 -12.62 2.18
CA LYS A 34 13.15 -12.08 3.50
C LYS A 34 14.63 -12.24 3.86
N ASP A 35 15.32 -13.21 3.26
CA ASP A 35 16.71 -13.56 3.56
C ASP A 35 17.69 -12.81 2.63
N THR A 36 17.16 -12.09 1.64
CA THR A 36 17.93 -11.23 0.74
C THR A 36 18.59 -10.07 1.52
N PRO A 37 19.94 -9.92 1.46
CA PRO A 37 20.60 -8.75 2.02
C PRO A 37 20.21 -7.48 1.25
N ASP A 38 20.12 -6.34 1.94
CA ASP A 38 19.73 -5.05 1.34
C ASP A 38 18.41 -5.13 0.54
N ARG A 39 17.49 -5.97 1.01
CA ARG A 39 16.20 -6.26 0.35
C ARG A 39 15.48 -4.99 -0.09
N TRP A 40 15.36 -4.01 0.79
CA TRP A 40 14.61 -2.79 0.54
C TRP A 40 15.28 -1.89 -0.50
N GLN A 41 16.61 -1.83 -0.50
CA GLN A 41 17.40 -1.11 -1.50
C GLN A 41 17.24 -1.76 -2.88
N ASN A 42 17.27 -3.10 -2.95
CA ASN A 42 17.06 -3.84 -4.19
C ASN A 42 15.65 -3.66 -4.75
N ILE A 43 14.62 -3.68 -3.89
CA ILE A 43 13.23 -3.41 -4.29
C ILE A 43 13.06 -1.96 -4.74
N ALA A 44 13.60 -0.99 -4.01
CA ALA A 44 13.55 0.43 -4.39
C ALA A 44 14.15 0.67 -5.77
N ARG A 45 15.29 0.02 -6.06
CA ARG A 45 15.93 0.07 -7.38
C ARG A 45 15.07 -0.57 -8.49
N ALA A 46 14.34 -1.65 -8.18
CA ALA A 46 13.45 -2.31 -9.13
C ALA A 46 12.15 -1.53 -9.41
N VAL A 47 11.61 -0.86 -8.39
CA VAL A 47 10.41 -0.01 -8.52
C VAL A 47 10.72 1.30 -9.24
N GLY A 48 11.85 1.93 -8.89
CA GLY A 48 12.25 3.23 -9.43
C GLY A 48 11.44 4.40 -8.87
N GLY A 49 12.12 5.48 -8.50
CA GLY A 49 11.49 6.70 -7.98
C GLY A 49 10.88 6.56 -6.59
N LYS A 50 11.30 5.55 -5.81
CA LYS A 50 10.99 5.37 -4.38
C LYS A 50 12.28 5.09 -3.62
N SER A 51 12.36 5.54 -2.38
CA SER A 51 13.47 5.21 -1.47
C SER A 51 13.26 3.85 -0.79
N ALA A 52 14.32 3.28 -0.21
CA ALA A 52 14.23 2.04 0.56
C ALA A 52 13.28 2.19 1.77
N GLU A 53 13.25 3.36 2.40
CA GLU A 53 12.38 3.69 3.53
C GLU A 53 10.91 3.79 3.10
N GLU A 54 10.63 4.36 1.91
CA GLU A 54 9.27 4.39 1.34
C GLU A 54 8.78 2.98 1.01
N VAL A 55 9.64 2.13 0.44
CA VAL A 55 9.33 0.74 0.15
C VAL A 55 9.05 -0.04 1.44
N LYS A 56 9.87 0.12 2.47
CA LYS A 56 9.69 -0.56 3.75
C LYS A 56 8.36 -0.16 4.41
N ARG A 57 8.03 1.13 4.45
CA ARG A 57 6.74 1.60 4.97
C ARG A 57 5.56 1.04 4.19
N HIS A 58 5.65 0.99 2.86
CA HIS A 58 4.59 0.42 2.02
C HIS A 58 4.39 -1.07 2.28
N TYR A 59 5.47 -1.80 2.53
CA TYR A 59 5.40 -3.21 2.94
C TYR A 59 4.73 -3.40 4.31
N GLU A 60 5.05 -2.56 5.30
CA GLU A 60 4.44 -2.62 6.63
C GLU A 60 2.92 -2.42 6.56
N ILE A 61 2.46 -1.45 5.77
CA ILE A 61 1.02 -1.22 5.51
C ILE A 61 0.39 -2.45 4.86
N LEU A 62 1.02 -3.03 3.84
CA LEU A 62 0.51 -4.25 3.19
C LEU A 62 0.36 -5.41 4.17
N VAL A 63 1.33 -5.61 5.07
CA VAL A 63 1.27 -6.65 6.11
C VAL A 63 0.16 -6.36 7.12
N GLU A 64 -0.04 -5.10 7.48
CA GLU A 64 -1.13 -4.69 8.36
C GLU A 64 -2.49 -4.95 7.72
N ASP A 65 -2.68 -4.60 6.45
CA ASP A 65 -3.92 -4.87 5.71
C ASP A 65 -4.22 -6.37 5.63
N LEU A 66 -3.20 -7.20 5.35
CA LEU A 66 -3.35 -8.66 5.34
C LEU A 66 -3.81 -9.20 6.70
N LYS A 67 -3.21 -8.70 7.80
CA LYS A 67 -3.63 -9.08 9.16
C LYS A 67 -5.06 -8.63 9.47
N HIS A 68 -5.48 -7.47 8.99
CA HIS A 68 -6.86 -6.98 9.16
C HIS A 68 -7.86 -7.84 8.38
N ILE A 69 -7.50 -8.34 7.21
CA ILE A 69 -8.31 -9.28 6.43
C ILE A 69 -8.40 -10.64 7.14
N GLU A 70 -7.27 -11.19 7.59
CA GLU A 70 -7.19 -12.50 8.26
C GLU A 70 -7.91 -12.52 9.62
N SER A 71 -7.90 -11.40 10.35
CA SER A 71 -8.63 -11.27 11.61
C SER A 71 -10.15 -11.19 11.44
N GLY A 72 -10.67 -11.28 10.21
CA GLY A 72 -12.11 -11.26 9.94
C GLY A 72 -12.75 -9.89 10.15
N ASN A 73 -11.94 -8.84 10.24
CA ASN A 73 -12.40 -7.47 10.53
C ASN A 73 -12.80 -6.69 9.25
N TYR A 74 -12.78 -7.36 8.10
CA TYR A 74 -13.29 -6.81 6.85
C TYR A 74 -14.77 -7.20 6.70
N PRO A 75 -15.71 -6.25 6.63
CA PRO A 75 -17.09 -6.60 6.32
C PRO A 75 -17.10 -7.24 4.94
N PHE A 76 -17.39 -8.54 4.90
CA PHE A 76 -17.65 -9.23 3.64
C PHE A 76 -18.72 -8.43 2.88
N PRO A 77 -18.50 -8.10 1.59
CA PRO A 77 -19.55 -7.48 0.80
C PRO A 77 -20.76 -8.41 0.87
N ASN A 78 -21.91 -7.88 1.30
CA ASN A 78 -23.13 -8.65 1.40
C ASN A 78 -23.62 -8.94 -0.02
N TYR A 79 -23.08 -9.99 -0.64
CA TYR A 79 -23.57 -10.54 -1.89
C TYR A 79 -24.90 -11.25 -1.60
N ARG A 80 -25.95 -10.49 -1.34
CA ARG A 80 -27.32 -11.00 -1.31
C ARG A 80 -27.63 -11.50 -2.72
N THR A 81 -27.35 -12.77 -2.93
CA THR A 81 -27.98 -13.55 -3.98
C THR A 81 -29.47 -13.58 -3.64
N ASN A 82 -30.26 -12.77 -4.34
CA ASN A 82 -31.70 -12.94 -4.38
C ASN A 82 -31.96 -14.27 -5.09
N GLY A 83 -31.88 -15.36 -4.33
CA GLY A 83 -32.44 -16.64 -4.71
C GLY A 83 -33.91 -16.42 -4.97
N ASN A 84 -34.27 -16.48 -6.25
CA ASN A 84 -35.62 -16.41 -6.77
C ASN A 84 -36.46 -17.53 -6.13
N SER A 85 -37.14 -17.23 -5.02
CA SER A 85 -38.13 -18.09 -4.40
C SER A 85 -39.22 -18.39 -5.43
N ARG A 86 -39.37 -19.66 -5.77
CA ARG A 86 -40.48 -20.19 -6.56
C ARG A 86 -41.78 -20.15 -5.77
#